data_AF-A0A531M6E7-F1
#
_entry.id   AF-A0A531M6E7-F1
#
_cell.length_a   1.000
_cell.length_b   1.000
_cell.length_c   1.000
_cell.angle_alpha   90.00
_cell.angle_beta   90.00
_cell.angle_gamma   90.00
#
_symmetry.space_group_name_H-M   'P 1'
#
loop_
_entity.id
_entity.type
_entity.pdbx_description
1 polymer ?
#
loop_
_entity_poly.entity_id
_entity_poly.type
_entity_poly.pdbx_seq_one_letter_code
_entity_poly.pdbx_strand_id
1 'polypeptide(L)'
;MTDTTSNPQADTARASELGAVARFLKATEIDTRMLGMIGALLLIWVALHVISSLRLGVNPLDFDSRTFLTPRNLWNLSVQTSAVAIMACGMVLVIVMRNIDLSVGSAEGLIGMVMGFAQVHFLVRFVGLELGNPWIWVLALVLGLALGLLIGAFQGFVIAYLEVPAFIVTLGGLLVWRGAAWWVTSGQTVA
;
A
#
# COMPACT_ATOMS: atom_id res chain seq x y z
N MET A 1 1.10 -37.42 20.55
CA MET A 1 0.75 -36.62 21.75
C MET A 1 2.00 -36.60 22.63
N THR A 2 2.89 -35.64 22.38
CA THR A 2 4.10 -35.45 23.19
C THR A 2 3.84 -34.24 24.08
N ASP A 3 3.45 -34.50 25.31
CA ASP A 3 3.35 -33.52 26.38
C ASP A 3 4.72 -32.91 26.63
N THR A 4 4.96 -31.71 26.11
CA THR A 4 6.04 -30.85 26.59
C THR A 4 5.59 -30.23 27.90
N THR A 5 5.96 -30.84 29.03
CA THR A 5 5.81 -30.24 30.35
C THR A 5 6.64 -28.96 30.42
N SER A 6 6.04 -27.79 30.22
CA SER A 6 6.70 -26.50 30.44
C SER A 6 7.05 -26.38 31.92
N ASN A 7 8.34 -26.48 32.26
CA ASN A 7 8.80 -26.29 33.63
C ASN A 7 8.85 -24.79 33.95
N PRO A 8 7.97 -24.25 34.82
CA PRO A 8 7.90 -22.81 35.08
C PRO A 8 9.20 -22.26 35.66
N GLN A 9 9.92 -23.05 36.46
CA GLN A 9 11.18 -22.64 37.08
C GLN A 9 12.31 -22.48 36.06
N ALA A 10 12.32 -23.28 34.98
CA ALA A 10 13.31 -23.18 33.92
C ALA A 10 13.09 -21.94 33.02
N ASP A 11 11.83 -21.56 32.77
CA ASP A 11 11.50 -20.32 32.05
C ASP A 11 11.82 -19.06 32.88
N THR A 12 11.61 -19.12 34.19
CA THR A 12 11.94 -18.00 35.10
C THR A 12 13.45 -17.76 35.19
N ALA A 13 14.25 -18.84 35.20
CA ALA A 13 15.71 -18.76 35.21
C ALA A 13 16.26 -18.19 33.88
N ARG A 14 15.75 -18.64 32.72
CA ARG A 14 16.12 -18.09 31.39
C ARG A 14 15.74 -16.63 31.21
N ALA A 15 14.66 -16.16 31.83
CA ALA A 15 14.28 -14.75 31.82
C ALA A 15 15.24 -13.87 32.65
N SER A 16 15.87 -14.43 33.69
CA SER A 16 16.81 -13.72 34.56
C SER A 16 18.16 -13.42 33.89
N GLU A 17 18.57 -14.24 32.90
CA GLU A 17 19.80 -14.07 32.12
C GLU A 17 19.70 -13.06 30.97
N LEU A 18 18.49 -12.67 30.58
CA LEU A 18 18.28 -11.68 29.52
C LEU A 18 18.59 -10.27 30.06
N GLY A 19 19.44 -9.51 29.36
CA GLY A 19 19.70 -8.12 29.69
C GLY A 19 18.41 -7.29 29.78
N ALA A 20 18.40 -6.23 30.57
CA ALA A 20 17.17 -5.44 30.86
C ALA A 20 16.42 -5.02 29.58
N VAL A 21 17.16 -4.69 28.52
CA VAL A 21 16.62 -4.37 27.18
C VAL A 21 15.96 -5.58 26.52
N ALA A 22 16.57 -6.77 26.58
CA ALA A 22 16.00 -7.99 26.01
C ALA A 22 14.76 -8.46 26.77
N ARG A 23 14.72 -8.30 28.10
CA ARG A 23 13.50 -8.52 28.89
C ARG A 23 12.40 -7.55 28.52
N PHE A 24 12.71 -6.27 28.36
CA PHE A 24 11.75 -5.25 27.96
C PHE A 24 11.20 -5.51 26.56
N LEU A 25 12.05 -5.82 25.57
CA LEU A 25 11.63 -6.15 24.21
C LEU A 25 10.74 -7.39 24.17
N LYS A 26 11.10 -8.45 24.93
CA LYS A 26 10.31 -9.68 25.02
C LYS A 26 8.99 -9.47 25.76
N ALA A 27 8.97 -8.63 26.80
CA ALA A 27 7.76 -8.25 27.53
C ALA A 27 6.83 -7.33 26.69
N THR A 28 7.38 -6.60 25.73
CA THR A 28 6.64 -5.71 24.81
C THR A 28 6.31 -6.38 23.48
N GLU A 29 6.63 -7.68 23.30
CA GLU A 29 6.48 -8.43 22.04
C GLU A 29 7.08 -7.72 20.82
N ILE A 30 8.10 -6.87 21.01
CA ILE A 30 8.73 -6.15 19.90
C ILE A 30 9.64 -7.11 19.15
N ASP A 31 9.25 -7.43 17.91
CA ASP A 31 10.06 -8.24 17.01
C ASP A 31 11.34 -7.49 16.61
N THR A 32 12.49 -8.14 16.77
CA THR A 32 13.79 -7.62 16.35
C THR A 32 13.85 -7.37 14.85
N ARG A 33 13.05 -8.11 14.05
CA ARG A 33 12.89 -7.87 12.61
C ARG A 33 12.18 -6.56 12.34
N MET A 34 11.10 -6.27 13.07
CA MET A 34 10.37 -5.01 12.94
C MET A 34 11.28 -3.83 13.28
N LEU A 35 12.06 -3.94 14.35
CA LEU A 35 13.03 -2.92 14.74
C LEU A 35 14.10 -2.72 13.65
N GLY A 36 14.58 -3.81 13.04
CA GLY A 36 15.50 -3.76 11.90
C GLY A 36 14.91 -3.06 10.68
N MET A 37 13.64 -3.33 10.34
CA MET A 37 12.94 -2.67 9.23
C MET A 37 12.75 -1.17 9.47
N ILE A 38 12.36 -0.77 10.69
CA ILE A 38 12.24 0.64 11.07
C ILE A 38 13.61 1.33 11.00
N GLY A 39 14.67 0.67 11.49
CA GLY A 39 16.04 1.17 11.37
C GLY A 39 16.48 1.37 9.92
N ALA A 40 16.18 0.41 9.04
CA ALA A 40 16.45 0.53 7.61
C ALA A 40 15.69 1.68 6.94
N LEU A 41 14.42 1.87 7.30
CA LEU A 41 13.62 3.00 6.80
C LEU A 41 14.23 4.35 7.21
N LEU A 42 14.59 4.51 8.49
CA LEU A 42 15.24 5.72 8.99
C LEU A 42 16.58 5.98 8.30
N LEU A 43 17.37 4.93 8.08
CA LEU A 43 18.63 5.03 7.36
C LEU A 43 18.42 5.51 5.92
N ILE A 44 17.44 4.94 5.21
CA ILE A 44 17.08 5.37 3.84
C ILE A 44 16.67 6.84 3.82
N TRP A 45 15.83 7.27 4.77
CA TRP A 45 15.37 8.65 4.88
C TRP A 45 16.52 9.64 5.11
N VAL A 46 17.42 9.33 6.05
CA VAL A 46 18.61 10.16 6.31
C VAL A 46 19.52 10.18 5.10
N ALA A 47 19.79 9.03 4.47
CA ALA A 47 20.62 8.95 3.28
C ALA A 47 20.06 9.79 2.13
N LEU A 48 18.76 9.68 1.84
CA LEU A 48 18.09 10.46 0.79
C LEU A 48 18.11 11.96 1.12
N HIS A 49 17.93 12.35 2.39
CA HIS A 49 18.03 13.74 2.81
C HIS A 49 19.43 14.30 2.60
N VAL A 50 20.47 13.61 3.06
CA VAL A 50 21.87 14.02 2.89
C VAL A 50 22.26 14.09 1.41
N ILE A 51 21.82 13.12 0.60
CA ILE A 51 22.06 13.15 -0.84
C ILE A 51 21.35 14.36 -1.46
N SER A 52 20.09 14.62 -1.09
CA SER A 52 19.35 15.78 -1.60
C SER A 52 19.99 17.12 -1.20
N SER A 53 20.45 17.25 0.04
CA SER A 53 21.07 18.47 0.55
C SER A 53 22.41 18.74 -0.15
N LEU A 54 23.23 17.71 -0.34
CA LEU A 54 24.50 17.82 -1.06
C LEU A 54 24.29 18.19 -2.53
N ARG A 55 23.28 17.61 -3.20
CA ARG A 55 22.93 17.95 -4.59
C ARG A 55 22.46 19.40 -4.75
N LEU A 56 21.78 19.93 -3.74
CA LEU A 56 21.25 21.30 -3.74
C LEU A 56 22.23 22.34 -3.20
N GLY A 57 23.39 21.92 -2.68
CA GLY A 57 24.39 22.81 -2.07
C GLY A 57 23.92 23.44 -0.76
N VAL A 58 22.96 22.82 -0.06
CA VAL A 58 22.43 23.28 1.23
C VAL A 58 22.99 22.45 2.37
N ASN A 59 23.07 23.00 3.58
CA ASN A 59 23.61 22.26 4.72
C ASN A 59 22.71 21.05 5.04
N PRO A 60 23.25 19.86 5.28
CA PRO A 60 22.47 18.67 5.63
C PRO A 60 21.75 18.75 6.99
N LEU A 61 22.07 19.75 7.81
CA LEU A 61 21.39 20.03 9.08
C LEU A 61 20.19 20.97 8.90
N ASP A 62 20.07 21.60 7.71
CA ASP A 62 18.97 22.50 7.38
C ASP A 62 17.87 21.73 6.64
N PHE A 63 16.67 21.70 7.23
CA PHE A 63 15.47 21.12 6.62
C PHE A 63 14.85 22.09 5.61
N ASP A 64 15.58 22.43 4.54
CA ASP A 64 15.08 23.27 3.46
C ASP A 64 13.90 22.58 2.76
N SER A 65 12.89 23.35 2.39
CA SER A 65 11.71 22.95 1.60
C SER A 65 11.99 22.13 0.33
N ARG A 66 13.22 22.17 -0.18
CA ARG A 66 13.67 21.46 -1.39
C ARG A 66 14.35 20.13 -1.10
N THR A 67 14.67 19.84 0.16
CA THR A 67 15.30 18.57 0.57
C THR A 67 14.28 17.45 0.72
N PHE A 68 14.75 16.21 0.86
CA PHE A 68 13.87 15.03 0.95
C PHE A 68 12.97 15.03 2.19
N LEU A 69 13.52 15.28 3.38
CA LEU A 69 12.79 15.25 4.66
C LEU A 69 12.03 16.55 4.92
N THR A 70 11.01 16.82 4.12
CA THR A 70 10.10 17.95 4.34
C THR A 70 8.74 17.44 4.83
N PRO A 71 8.00 18.24 5.63
CA PRO A 71 6.66 17.86 6.09
C PRO A 71 5.72 17.47 4.95
N ARG A 72 5.82 18.18 3.81
CA ARG A 72 5.03 17.89 2.60
C ARG A 72 5.39 16.54 1.98
N ASN A 73 6.68 16.24 1.87
CA ASN A 73 7.12 14.96 1.31
C ASN A 73 6.78 13.79 2.25
N LEU A 74 6.98 13.95 3.57
CA LEU A 74 6.58 12.95 4.55
C LEU A 74 5.07 12.69 4.52
N TRP A 75 4.25 13.74 4.43
CA TRP A 75 2.80 13.60 4.21
C TRP A 75 2.49 12.80 2.94
N ASN A 76 3.11 13.15 1.80
CA ASN A 76 2.90 12.44 0.54
C ASN A 76 3.32 10.97 0.60
N LEU A 77 4.43 10.66 1.29
CA LEU A 77 4.89 9.28 1.51
C LEU A 77 3.90 8.51 2.39
N SER A 78 3.38 9.12 3.46
CA SER A 78 2.38 8.51 4.32
C SER A 78 1.09 8.22 3.56
N VAL A 79 0.60 9.15 2.74
CA VAL A 79 -0.61 8.96 1.92
C VAL A 79 -0.40 7.83 0.90
N GLN A 80 0.72 7.79 0.18
CA GLN A 80 1.01 6.71 -0.77
C GLN A 80 1.13 5.34 -0.08
N THR A 81 1.79 5.30 1.09
CA THR A 81 1.93 4.05 1.86
C THR A 81 0.59 3.56 2.41
N SER A 82 -0.34 4.47 2.73
CA SER A 82 -1.66 4.11 3.24
C SER A 82 -2.48 3.29 2.26
N ALA A 83 -2.36 3.55 0.95
CA ALA A 83 -3.06 2.78 -0.08
C ALA A 83 -2.63 1.31 -0.08
N VAL A 84 -1.31 1.06 -0.02
CA VAL A 84 -0.74 -0.28 0.09
C VAL A 84 -1.18 -0.97 1.38
N ALA A 85 -1.23 -0.24 2.51
CA ALA A 85 -1.68 -0.79 3.79
C ALA A 85 -3.16 -1.22 3.74
N ILE A 86 -4.04 -0.40 3.16
CA ILE A 86 -5.47 -0.71 3.00
C ILE A 86 -5.65 -1.93 2.08
N MET A 87 -4.93 -1.99 0.96
CA MET A 87 -4.95 -3.16 0.09
C MET A 87 -4.47 -4.43 0.79
N ALA A 88 -3.41 -4.34 1.59
CA ALA A 88 -2.88 -5.48 2.34
C ALA A 88 -3.94 -6.07 3.28
N CYS A 89 -4.77 -5.23 3.93
CA CYS A 89 -5.90 -5.69 4.73
C CYS A 89 -6.91 -6.50 3.91
N GLY A 90 -7.25 -6.06 2.69
CA GLY A 90 -8.11 -6.81 1.79
C GLY A 90 -7.50 -8.16 1.36
N MET A 91 -6.20 -8.17 1.08
CA MET A 91 -5.46 -9.37 0.70
C MET A 91 -5.42 -10.44 1.80
N VAL A 92 -5.55 -10.07 3.07
CA VAL A 92 -5.68 -11.06 4.17
C VAL A 92 -6.87 -11.98 3.91
N LEU A 93 -8.02 -11.46 3.47
CA LEU A 93 -9.21 -12.28 3.18
C LEU A 93 -8.93 -13.29 2.07
N VAL A 94 -8.24 -12.87 1.01
CA VAL A 94 -7.85 -13.73 -0.12
C VAL A 94 -6.94 -14.87 0.35
N ILE A 95 -5.95 -14.56 1.18
CA ILE A 95 -4.97 -15.53 1.70
C ILE A 95 -5.63 -16.52 2.67
N VAL A 96 -6.54 -16.06 3.54
CA VAL A 96 -7.27 -16.93 4.47
C VAL A 96 -8.13 -17.95 3.72
N MET A 97 -8.69 -17.56 2.57
CA MET A 97 -9.39 -18.48 1.66
C MET A 97 -8.45 -19.39 0.85
N ARG A 98 -7.14 -19.37 1.12
CA ARG A 98 -6.09 -20.12 0.41
C ARG A 98 -5.99 -19.79 -1.08
N ASN A 99 -6.43 -18.60 -1.47
CA ASN A 99 -6.29 -18.09 -2.83
C ASN A 99 -5.11 -17.13 -2.93
N ILE A 100 -4.74 -16.80 -4.16
CA ILE A 100 -3.70 -15.82 -4.49
C ILE A 100 -4.36 -14.78 -5.40
N ASP A 101 -4.12 -13.50 -5.14
CA ASP A 101 -4.48 -12.41 -6.05
C ASP A 101 -3.24 -11.64 -6.47
N LEU A 102 -2.86 -11.82 -7.74
CA LEU A 102 -1.77 -11.11 -8.39
C LEU A 102 -2.23 -9.79 -9.03
N SER A 103 -3.53 -9.65 -9.30
CA SER A 103 -4.07 -8.52 -10.06
C SER A 103 -4.34 -7.28 -9.22
N VAL A 104 -4.39 -7.38 -7.89
CA VAL A 104 -4.83 -6.32 -6.98
C VAL A 104 -4.17 -4.95 -7.26
N GLY A 105 -2.84 -4.92 -7.45
CA GLY A 105 -2.13 -3.67 -7.73
C GLY A 105 -2.41 -3.11 -9.12
N SER A 106 -2.62 -3.97 -10.12
CA SER A 106 -3.02 -3.51 -11.47
C SER A 106 -4.48 -3.02 -11.51
N ALA A 107 -5.35 -3.60 -10.68
CA ALA A 107 -6.73 -3.15 -10.52
C ALA A 107 -6.77 -1.79 -9.83
N GLU A 108 -6.01 -1.60 -8.74
CA GLU A 108 -5.82 -0.30 -8.09
C GLU A 108 -5.34 0.76 -9.10
N GLY A 109 -4.31 0.45 -9.89
CA GLY A 109 -3.79 1.36 -10.90
C GLY A 109 -4.83 1.75 -11.95
N LEU A 110 -5.64 0.81 -12.44
CA LEU A 110 -6.74 1.10 -13.35
C LEU A 110 -7.80 2.00 -12.70
N ILE A 111 -8.21 1.70 -11.47
CA ILE A 111 -9.23 2.47 -10.74
C ILE A 111 -8.73 3.89 -10.51
N GLY A 112 -7.50 4.06 -10.05
CA GLY A 112 -6.88 5.38 -9.87
C GLY A 112 -6.81 6.17 -11.17
N MET A 113 -6.45 5.51 -12.27
CA MET A 113 -6.40 6.14 -13.60
C MET A 113 -7.79 6.58 -14.08
N VAL A 114 -8.81 5.74 -13.91
CA VAL A 114 -10.21 6.07 -14.25
C VAL A 114 -10.71 7.22 -13.37
N MET A 115 -10.39 7.24 -12.08
CA MET A 115 -10.73 8.34 -11.18
C MET A 115 -10.08 9.65 -11.62
N GLY A 116 -8.77 9.66 -11.89
CA GLY A 116 -8.04 10.84 -12.35
C GLY A 116 -8.58 11.35 -13.70
N PHE A 117 -8.78 10.46 -14.66
CA PHE A 117 -9.41 10.80 -15.94
C PHE A 117 -10.82 11.36 -15.77
N ALA A 118 -11.61 10.78 -14.86
CA ALA A 118 -12.96 11.25 -14.61
C ALA A 118 -12.96 12.68 -14.04
N GLN A 119 -12.06 12.97 -13.10
CA GLN A 119 -11.95 14.30 -12.48
C GLN A 119 -11.53 15.39 -13.47
N VAL A 120 -10.60 15.09 -14.38
CA VAL A 120 -10.02 16.09 -15.29
C VAL A 120 -10.80 16.23 -16.60
N HIS A 121 -11.34 15.12 -17.12
CA HIS A 121 -11.96 15.08 -18.44
C HIS A 121 -13.46 14.79 -18.38
N PHE A 122 -13.87 13.69 -17.76
CA PHE A 122 -15.27 13.25 -17.83
C PHE A 122 -16.23 14.25 -17.15
N LEU A 123 -15.98 14.56 -15.88
CA LEU A 123 -16.87 15.41 -15.07
C LEU A 123 -16.85 16.86 -15.54
N VAL A 124 -15.70 17.34 -16.00
CA VAL A 124 -15.54 18.73 -16.42
C VAL A 124 -16.11 18.95 -17.82
N ARG A 125 -15.78 18.08 -18.78
CA ARG A 125 -16.14 18.31 -20.19
C ARG A 125 -17.50 17.75 -20.57
N PHE A 126 -17.89 16.61 -20.01
CA PHE A 126 -19.13 15.93 -20.41
C PHE A 126 -20.29 16.19 -19.44
N VAL A 127 -20.01 16.20 -18.13
CA VAL A 127 -21.04 16.55 -17.11
C VAL A 127 -21.16 18.07 -16.95
N GLY A 128 -20.16 18.84 -17.38
CA GLY A 128 -20.19 20.31 -17.37
C GLY A 128 -19.90 20.92 -16.00
N LEU A 129 -19.27 20.18 -15.08
CA LEU A 129 -18.88 20.71 -13.78
C LEU A 129 -17.67 21.64 -13.93
N GLU A 130 -17.73 22.80 -13.26
CA GLU A 130 -16.58 23.70 -13.22
C GLU A 130 -15.38 23.07 -12.51
N LEU A 131 -14.18 23.38 -13.00
CA LEU A 131 -12.94 22.89 -12.40
C LEU A 131 -12.83 23.41 -10.95
N GLY A 132 -12.67 22.50 -9.99
CA GLY A 132 -12.65 22.83 -8.56
C GLY A 132 -14.02 22.73 -7.87
N ASN A 133 -15.07 22.29 -8.56
CA ASN A 133 -16.35 22.02 -7.93
C ASN A 133 -16.19 20.94 -6.83
N PRO A 134 -16.70 21.18 -5.60
CA PRO A 134 -16.51 20.28 -4.46
C PRO A 134 -17.13 18.89 -4.66
N TRP A 135 -18.02 18.68 -5.63
CA TRP A 135 -18.60 17.37 -5.93
C TRP A 135 -17.69 16.47 -6.77
N ILE A 136 -16.67 17.02 -7.44
CA ILE A 136 -15.82 16.26 -8.37
C ILE A 136 -15.12 15.09 -7.67
N TRP A 137 -14.57 15.31 -6.47
CA TRP A 137 -13.87 14.26 -5.73
C TRP A 137 -14.83 13.17 -5.23
N VAL A 138 -16.05 13.55 -4.82
CA VAL A 138 -17.08 12.61 -4.34
C VAL A 138 -17.53 11.71 -5.48
N LEU A 139 -17.84 12.29 -6.63
CA LEU A 139 -18.30 11.55 -7.81
C LEU A 139 -17.21 10.63 -8.36
N ALA A 140 -15.96 11.09 -8.39
CA ALA A 140 -14.82 10.24 -8.76
C ALA A 140 -14.62 9.09 -7.77
N LEU A 141 -14.77 9.34 -6.46
CA LEU A 141 -14.70 8.29 -5.44
C LEU A 141 -15.80 7.23 -5.63
N VAL A 142 -17.04 7.65 -5.86
CA VAL A 142 -18.17 6.74 -6.12
C VAL A 142 -17.92 5.91 -7.37
N LEU A 143 -17.43 6.52 -8.45
CA LEU A 143 -17.04 5.82 -9.68
C LEU A 143 -15.95 4.78 -9.40
N GLY A 144 -14.92 5.14 -8.65
CA GLY A 144 -13.83 4.23 -8.30
C GLY A 144 -14.28 3.05 -7.44
N LEU A 145 -15.13 3.29 -6.44
CA LEU A 145 -15.72 2.25 -5.61
C LEU A 145 -16.59 1.30 -6.43
N ALA A 146 -17.43 1.83 -7.32
CA ALA A 146 -18.26 1.02 -8.21
C ALA A 146 -17.41 0.16 -9.15
N LEU A 147 -16.38 0.74 -9.75
CA LEU A 147 -15.48 0.01 -10.65
C LEU A 147 -14.69 -1.09 -9.91
N GLY A 148 -14.16 -0.78 -8.73
CA GLY A 148 -13.45 -1.76 -7.90
C GLY A 148 -14.36 -2.92 -7.46
N LEU A 149 -15.58 -2.62 -7.06
CA LEU A 149 -16.59 -3.63 -6.73
C LEU A 149 -16.90 -4.53 -7.94
N LEU A 150 -17.08 -3.94 -9.13
CA LEU A 150 -17.36 -4.69 -10.36
C LEU A 150 -16.20 -5.60 -10.77
N ILE A 151 -14.96 -5.10 -10.73
CA ILE A 151 -13.76 -5.90 -11.05
C ILE A 151 -13.61 -7.06 -10.06
N GLY A 152 -13.73 -6.76 -8.76
CA GLY A 152 -13.64 -7.77 -7.70
C GLY A 152 -14.75 -8.81 -7.79
N ALA A 153 -16.00 -8.38 -8.01
CA ALA A 153 -17.14 -9.27 -8.19
C ALA A 153 -17.00 -10.14 -9.44
N PHE A 154 -16.50 -9.60 -10.54
CA PHE A 154 -16.26 -10.35 -11.77
C PHE A 154 -15.20 -11.44 -11.56
N GLN A 155 -14.03 -11.10 -11.04
CA GLN A 155 -13.00 -12.10 -10.78
C GLN A 155 -13.45 -13.13 -9.73
N GLY A 156 -14.08 -12.66 -8.64
CA GLY A 156 -14.63 -13.52 -7.60
C GLY A 156 -15.70 -14.47 -8.15
N PHE A 157 -16.55 -14.02 -9.07
CA PHE A 157 -17.55 -14.85 -9.72
C PHE A 157 -16.92 -15.97 -10.55
N VAL A 158 -15.92 -15.65 -11.36
CA VAL A 158 -15.21 -16.65 -12.18
C VAL A 158 -14.52 -17.70 -11.29
N ILE A 159 -13.96 -17.28 -10.17
CA ILE A 159 -13.30 -18.20 -9.23
C ILE A 159 -14.34 -19.06 -8.50
N ALA A 160 -15.40 -18.45 -7.96
CA ALA A 160 -16.34 -19.12 -7.07
C ALA A 160 -17.37 -19.99 -7.79
N TYR A 161 -17.82 -19.61 -9.00
CA TYR A 161 -18.91 -20.28 -9.71
C TYR A 161 -18.46 -20.99 -10.98
N LEU A 162 -17.41 -20.51 -11.65
CA LEU A 162 -16.84 -21.18 -12.82
C LEU A 162 -15.67 -22.10 -12.46
N GLU A 163 -15.31 -22.16 -11.17
CA GLU A 163 -14.29 -23.06 -10.61
C GLU A 163 -12.91 -22.94 -11.28
N VAL A 164 -12.61 -21.77 -11.86
CA VAL A 164 -11.32 -21.50 -12.47
C VAL A 164 -10.31 -21.18 -11.36
N PRO A 165 -9.09 -21.77 -11.38
CA PRO A 165 -8.07 -21.49 -10.36
C PRO A 165 -7.75 -19.99 -10.23
N ALA A 166 -7.77 -19.48 -8.99
CA ALA A 166 -7.59 -18.05 -8.70
C ALA A 166 -6.29 -17.47 -9.26
N PHE A 167 -5.20 -18.24 -9.26
CA PHE A 167 -3.93 -17.82 -9.86
C PHE A 167 -4.08 -17.49 -11.36
N ILE A 168 -4.85 -18.27 -12.13
CA ILE A 168 -5.04 -18.06 -13.56
C ILE A 168 -5.90 -16.81 -13.80
N VAL A 169 -7.00 -16.68 -13.05
CA VAL A 169 -7.91 -15.54 -13.16
C VAL A 169 -7.19 -14.23 -12.81
N THR A 170 -6.40 -14.22 -11.74
CA THR A 170 -5.71 -13.01 -11.27
C THR A 170 -4.44 -12.73 -12.06
N LEU A 171 -3.74 -13.71 -12.61
CA LEU A 171 -2.64 -13.46 -13.56
C LEU A 171 -3.17 -12.90 -14.89
N GLY A 172 -4.27 -13.43 -15.41
CA GLY A 172 -4.95 -12.86 -16.56
C GLY A 172 -5.45 -11.44 -16.28
N GLY A 173 -6.09 -11.25 -15.12
CA GLY A 173 -6.53 -9.96 -14.61
C GLY A 173 -5.40 -8.93 -14.54
N LEU A 174 -4.22 -9.34 -14.06
CA LEU A 174 -3.03 -8.48 -14.01
C LEU A 174 -2.72 -7.84 -15.37
N LEU A 175 -2.74 -8.64 -16.44
CA LEU A 175 -2.47 -8.18 -17.80
C LEU A 175 -3.61 -7.31 -18.35
N VAL A 176 -4.85 -7.74 -18.15
CA VAL A 176 -6.05 -7.04 -18.65
C VAL A 176 -6.18 -5.66 -18.01
N TRP A 177 -6.08 -5.55 -16.68
CA TRP A 177 -6.24 -4.26 -15.98
C TRP A 177 -5.09 -3.32 -16.27
N ARG A 178 -3.87 -3.84 -16.38
CA ARG A 178 -2.72 -3.03 -16.79
C ARG A 178 -2.85 -2.51 -18.21
N GLY A 179 -3.35 -3.33 -19.14
CA GLY A 179 -3.65 -2.90 -20.51
C GLY A 179 -4.79 -1.89 -20.57
N ALA A 180 -5.86 -2.12 -19.81
CA ALA A 180 -6.99 -1.20 -19.70
C ALA A 180 -6.55 0.16 -19.13
N ALA A 181 -5.68 0.17 -18.11
CA ALA A 181 -5.17 1.41 -17.52
C ALA A 181 -4.42 2.25 -18.56
N TRP A 182 -3.61 1.60 -19.41
CA TRP A 182 -2.95 2.27 -20.53
C TRP A 182 -3.95 2.81 -21.55
N TRP A 183 -5.02 2.06 -21.85
CA TRP A 183 -6.02 2.45 -22.84
C TRP A 183 -6.86 3.66 -22.40
N VAL A 184 -7.18 3.78 -21.11
CA VAL A 184 -7.96 4.89 -20.55
C VAL A 184 -7.31 6.25 -20.81
N THR A 185 -5.98 6.35 -20.77
CA THR A 185 -5.26 7.63 -20.97
C THR A 185 -4.36 7.64 -22.18
N SER A 186 -4.34 6.57 -23.00
CA SER A 186 -3.38 6.40 -24.08
C SER A 186 -1.91 6.59 -23.63
N GLY A 187 -1.62 6.23 -22.37
CA GLY A 187 -0.31 6.42 -21.75
C GLY A 187 0.04 7.86 -21.33
N GLN A 188 -0.92 8.78 -21.38
CA GLN A 188 -0.70 10.15 -20.88
C GLN A 188 -0.75 10.19 -19.35
N THR A 189 0.11 11.03 -18.76
CA THR A 189 0.02 11.39 -17.35
C THR A 189 -1.18 12.30 -17.16
N VAL A 190 -2.21 11.78 -16.48
CA VAL A 190 -3.41 12.53 -16.13
C VAL A 190 -3.35 12.81 -14.63
N ALA A 191 -3.05 14.08 -14.32
CA ALA A 191 -2.70 14.62 -12.99
C ALA A 191 -1.30 14.25 -12.47
#